data_AF-A0A2P5E1F3-F1
#
_entry.id   AF-A0A2P5E1F3-F1
#
_cell.length_a   1.000
_cell.length_b   1.000
_cell.length_c   1.000
_cell.angle_alpha   90.00
_cell.angle_beta   90.00
_cell.angle_gamma   90.00
#
_symmetry.space_group_name_H-M   'P 1'
#
loop_
_entity.id
_entity.type
_entity.pdbx_description
1 polymer ?
#
loop_
_entity_poly.entity_id
_entity_poly.type
_entity_poly.pdbx_seq_one_letter_code
_entity_poly.pdbx_strand_id
1 'polypeptide(L)'
;MMAQKGMLPPDLADKPWKNGVVTFAAFIVFSSTPLLSFIILIPFTDNESTKFLGACLLFALALVIVGVAKAKIAGQNYAFSAAMNLFNGALAAAAMNLFNGALAAAAAYVLGWTLRNITGL
;
A
#
# COMPACT_ATOMS: atom_id res chain seq x y z
N MET A 1 2.67 1.20 -43.24
CA MET A 1 3.25 1.76 -41.99
C MET A 1 2.39 1.35 -40.81
N MET A 2 2.65 0.19 -40.19
CA MET A 2 1.95 -0.28 -38.97
C MET A 2 2.90 -0.92 -37.95
N ALA A 3 4.19 -1.05 -38.29
CA ALA A 3 5.21 -1.70 -37.46
C ALA A 3 6.09 -0.72 -36.65
N GLN A 4 5.75 0.58 -36.64
CA GLN A 4 6.54 1.61 -35.93
C GLN A 4 5.97 1.94 -34.54
N LYS A 5 4.76 1.47 -34.22
CA LYS A 5 4.22 1.51 -32.88
C LYS A 5 4.37 0.08 -32.36
N GLY A 6 5.28 -0.15 -31.42
CA GLY A 6 5.43 -1.44 -30.71
C GLY A 6 4.22 -1.78 -29.84
N MET A 7 3.02 -1.61 -30.39
CA MET A 7 1.76 -2.01 -29.82
C MET A 7 1.44 -3.36 -30.46
N LEU A 8 1.45 -4.40 -29.63
CA LEU A 8 0.77 -5.65 -29.96
C LEU A 8 -0.62 -5.30 -30.50
N PRO A 9 -1.09 -5.93 -31.61
CA PRO A 9 -2.43 -5.69 -32.10
C PRO A 9 -3.38 -5.87 -30.91
N PRO A 10 -4.24 -4.88 -30.61
CA PRO A 10 -5.17 -5.00 -29.50
C PRO A 10 -5.96 -6.27 -29.74
N ASP A 11 -5.77 -7.26 -28.86
CA ASP A 11 -6.56 -8.47 -28.90
C ASP A 11 -8.01 -8.02 -28.68
N LEU A 12 -8.79 -8.00 -29.77
CA LEU A 12 -10.16 -7.47 -29.79
C LEU A 12 -11.09 -8.27 -28.87
N ALA A 13 -10.64 -9.40 -28.30
CA ALA A 13 -11.39 -10.18 -27.33
C ALA A 13 -11.31 -9.61 -25.89
N ASP A 14 -10.23 -8.90 -25.55
CA ASP A 14 -10.05 -8.30 -24.22
C ASP A 14 -10.72 -6.93 -24.14
N LYS A 15 -11.97 -6.91 -23.67
CA LYS A 15 -12.71 -5.67 -23.42
C LYS A 15 -12.00 -4.86 -22.32
N PRO A 16 -11.42 -3.67 -22.61
CA PRO A 16 -10.65 -2.89 -21.64
C PRO A 16 -11.47 -2.49 -20.40
N TRP A 17 -12.79 -2.38 -20.54
CA TRP A 17 -13.72 -2.17 -19.43
C TRP A 17 -13.70 -3.30 -18.40
N LYS A 18 -13.59 -4.57 -18.85
CA LYS A 18 -13.51 -5.73 -17.95
C LYS A 18 -12.21 -5.71 -17.16
N ASN A 19 -11.09 -5.42 -17.84
CA ASN A 19 -9.78 -5.31 -17.18
C ASN A 19 -9.76 -4.15 -16.18
N GLY A 20 -10.38 -3.01 -16.52
CA GLY A 20 -10.53 -1.88 -15.59
C GLY A 20 -11.31 -2.24 -14.32
N VAL A 21 -12.48 -2.86 -14.47
CA VAL A 21 -13.32 -3.29 -13.34
C VAL A 21 -12.62 -4.34 -12.47
N VAL A 22 -11.98 -5.34 -13.09
CA VAL A 22 -11.24 -6.38 -12.37
C VAL A 22 -10.08 -5.77 -11.57
N THR A 23 -9.33 -4.84 -12.17
CA THR A 23 -8.21 -4.17 -11.50
C THR A 23 -8.71 -3.31 -10.34
N PHE A 24 -9.80 -2.56 -10.52
CA PHE A 24 -10.41 -1.75 -9.47
C PHE A 24 -10.92 -2.60 -8.29
N ALA A 25 -11.63 -3.68 -8.57
CA ALA A 25 -12.10 -4.61 -7.54
C ALA A 25 -10.92 -5.26 -6.79
N ALA A 26 -9.87 -5.67 -7.50
CA ALA A 26 -8.66 -6.19 -6.89
C ALA A 26 -7.99 -5.15 -5.98
N PHE A 27 -7.92 -3.87 -6.40
CA PHE A 27 -7.41 -2.80 -5.54
C PHE A 27 -8.22 -2.62 -4.26
N ILE A 28 -9.55 -2.66 -4.31
CA ILE A 28 -10.41 -2.54 -3.12
C ILE A 28 -10.13 -3.69 -2.15
N VAL A 29 -10.14 -4.93 -2.64
CA VAL A 29 -9.88 -6.11 -1.80
C VAL A 29 -8.47 -6.07 -1.23
N PHE A 30 -7.48 -5.71 -2.04
CA PHE A 30 -6.08 -5.71 -1.61
C PHE A 30 -5.74 -4.58 -0.64
N SER A 31 -6.34 -3.39 -0.82
CA SER A 31 -6.21 -2.25 0.11
C SER A 31 -6.94 -2.46 1.43
N SER A 32 -7.91 -3.38 1.48
CA SER A 32 -8.58 -3.75 2.73
C SER A 32 -7.77 -4.71 3.60
N THR A 33 -6.79 -5.43 3.05
CA THR A 33 -5.98 -6.43 3.79
C THR A 33 -5.23 -5.83 5.00
N PRO A 34 -4.55 -4.66 4.89
CA PRO A 34 -3.90 -4.02 6.03
C PRO A 34 -4.91 -3.55 7.09
N LEU A 35 -6.05 -3.00 6.66
CA LEU A 35 -7.14 -2.53 7.54
C LEU A 35 -7.78 -3.67 8.34
N LEU A 36 -8.04 -4.80 7.68
CA LEU A 36 -8.60 -5.98 8.32
C LEU A 36 -7.62 -6.56 9.36
N SER A 37 -6.32 -6.49 9.06
CA SER A 37 -5.26 -6.87 10.01
C SER A 37 -5.26 -6.03 11.29
N PHE A 38 -5.62 -4.74 11.21
CA PHE A 38 -5.80 -3.89 12.39
C PHE A 38 -7.05 -4.29 13.19
N ILE A 39 -8.17 -4.57 12.52
CA ILE A 39 -9.46 -4.91 13.17
C ILE A 39 -9.37 -6.20 13.99
N ILE A 40 -8.70 -7.23 13.48
CA ILE A 40 -8.59 -8.55 14.14
C ILE A 40 -7.67 -8.48 15.38
N LEU A 41 -6.78 -7.50 15.44
CA LEU A 41 -5.80 -7.35 16.52
C LEU A 41 -6.32 -6.46 17.68
N ILE A 42 -7.46 -5.80 17.50
CA ILE A 42 -8.17 -5.02 18.54
C ILE A 42 -8.47 -5.85 19.79
N PRO A 43 -9.05 -7.06 19.72
CA PRO A 43 -9.43 -7.85 20.90
C PRO A 43 -8.30 -8.66 21.55
N PHE A 44 -7.11 -8.75 20.95
CA PHE A 44 -6.07 -9.69 21.39
C PHE A 44 -4.98 -9.10 22.31
N THR A 45 -4.88 -7.78 22.47
CA THR A 45 -3.84 -7.13 23.31
C THR A 45 -4.13 -5.65 23.59
N ASP A 46 -4.05 -5.20 24.84
CA ASP A 46 -4.25 -3.80 25.26
C ASP A 46 -3.07 -2.86 24.96
N ASN A 47 -1.94 -3.38 24.47
CA ASN A 47 -0.71 -2.62 24.26
C ASN A 47 -0.53 -2.20 22.79
N GLU A 48 -0.47 -0.90 22.54
CA GLU A 48 -0.54 -0.27 21.21
C GLU A 48 0.66 -0.61 20.32
N SER A 49 1.86 -0.79 20.90
CA SER A 49 3.07 -1.18 20.17
C SER A 49 3.01 -2.60 19.62
N THR A 50 2.39 -3.54 20.36
CA THR A 50 2.24 -4.92 19.93
C THR A 50 1.22 -5.06 18.81
N LYS A 51 0.17 -4.22 18.83
CA LYS A 51 -0.81 -4.07 17.76
C LYS A 51 -0.15 -3.59 16.47
N PHE A 52 0.69 -2.57 16.56
CA PHE A 52 1.43 -2.06 15.41
C PHE A 52 2.39 -3.11 14.82
N LEU A 53 3.13 -3.83 15.67
CA LEU A 53 4.06 -4.86 15.22
C LEU A 53 3.33 -6.04 14.55
N GLY A 54 2.19 -6.47 15.10
CA GLY A 54 1.38 -7.53 14.49
C GLY A 54 0.79 -7.13 13.14
N ALA A 55 0.29 -5.90 13.02
CA ALA A 55 -0.19 -5.37 11.74
C ALA A 55 0.94 -5.26 10.69
N CYS A 56 2.14 -4.85 11.12
CA CYS A 56 3.32 -4.78 10.24
C CYS A 56 3.75 -6.17 9.73
N LEU A 57 3.76 -7.18 10.59
CA LEU A 57 4.09 -8.57 10.21
C LEU A 57 3.05 -9.17 9.26
N LEU A 58 1.76 -8.95 9.51
CA LEU A 58 0.68 -9.42 8.64
C LEU A 58 0.70 -8.70 7.29
N PHE A 59 1.02 -7.40 7.27
CA PHE A 59 1.21 -6.65 6.03
C PHE A 59 2.41 -7.16 5.23
N ALA A 60 3.54 -7.45 5.88
CA ALA A 60 4.70 -8.07 5.25
C ALA A 60 4.34 -9.43 4.63
N LEU A 61 3.57 -10.25 5.34
CA LEU A 61 3.13 -11.56 4.87
C LEU A 61 2.19 -11.45 3.65
N ALA A 62 1.26 -10.48 3.66
CA ALA A 62 0.40 -10.18 2.51
C ALA A 62 1.21 -9.72 1.28
N LEU A 63 2.24 -8.90 1.47
CA LEU A 63 3.13 -8.44 0.40
C LEU A 63 3.95 -9.59 -0.20
N VAL A 64 4.37 -10.56 0.63
CA VAL A 64 5.04 -11.77 0.15
C VAL A 64 4.10 -12.60 -0.71
N ILE A 65 2.86 -12.85 -0.25
CA ILE A 65 1.87 -13.64 -1.00
C ILE A 65 1.61 -13.02 -2.37
N VAL A 66 1.44 -11.70 -2.46
CA VAL A 66 1.26 -11.05 -3.76
C VAL A 66 2.52 -10.92 -4.59
N GLY A 67 3.69 -10.80 -3.96
CA GLY A 67 4.97 -10.91 -4.68
C GLY A 67 5.12 -12.28 -5.37
N VAL A 68 4.80 -13.36 -4.67
CA VAL A 68 4.82 -14.74 -5.20
C VAL A 68 3.75 -14.94 -6.27
N ALA A 69 2.53 -14.44 -6.07
CA ALA A 69 1.46 -14.53 -7.07
C ALA A 69 1.84 -13.79 -8.37
N LYS A 70 2.43 -12.60 -8.27
CA LYS A 70 2.95 -11.86 -9.43
C LYS A 70 4.08 -12.62 -10.14
N ALA A 71 5.01 -13.23 -9.40
CA ALA A 71 6.08 -14.03 -9.99
C ALA A 71 5.56 -15.25 -10.75
N LYS A 72 4.53 -15.92 -10.20
CA LYS A 72 3.88 -17.08 -10.82
C LYS A 72 3.24 -16.74 -12.16
N ILE A 73 2.59 -15.57 -12.25
CA ILE A 73 1.91 -15.10 -13.46
C ILE A 73 2.93 -14.58 -14.48
N ALA A 74 4.02 -13.94 -14.02
CA ALA A 74 5.05 -13.36 -14.88
C ALA A 74 6.16 -14.35 -15.31
N GLY A 75 6.13 -15.61 -14.83
CA GLY A 75 7.18 -16.61 -15.12
C GLY A 75 8.57 -16.22 -14.59
N GLN A 76 8.63 -15.30 -13.64
CA GLN A 76 9.87 -14.76 -13.06
C GLN A 76 10.25 -15.51 -11.78
N ASN A 77 11.50 -15.31 -11.33
CA ASN A 77 12.01 -16.00 -10.15
C ASN A 77 11.23 -15.59 -8.89
N TYR A 78 10.52 -16.55 -8.28
CA TYR A 78 9.59 -16.35 -7.16
C TYR A 78 10.23 -15.63 -5.97
N ALA A 79 11.44 -16.05 -5.61
CA ALA A 79 12.16 -15.47 -4.48
C ALA A 79 12.56 -14.00 -4.73
N PHE A 80 12.96 -13.68 -5.96
CA PHE A 80 13.40 -12.33 -6.32
C PHE A 80 12.22 -11.35 -6.35
N SER A 81 11.10 -11.74 -6.95
CA SER A 81 9.91 -10.88 -7.00
C SER A 81 9.30 -10.67 -5.62
N ALA A 82 9.25 -11.72 -4.78
CA ALA A 82 8.80 -11.60 -3.40
C ALA A 82 9.71 -10.69 -2.57
N ALA A 83 11.03 -10.84 -2.69
CA ALA A 83 12.01 -9.99 -2.00
C ALA A 83 11.90 -8.52 -2.44
N MET A 84 11.76 -8.26 -3.74
CA MET A 84 11.59 -6.91 -4.28
C MET A 84 10.31 -6.24 -3.78
N ASN A 85 9.20 -7.00 -3.70
CA ASN A 85 7.91 -6.51 -3.23
C ASN A 85 7.93 -6.23 -1.71
N LEU A 86 8.64 -7.06 -0.94
CA LEU A 86 8.93 -6.83 0.48
C LEU A 86 9.78 -5.57 0.69
N PHE A 87 10.86 -5.41 -0.07
CA PHE A 87 11.77 -4.28 0.06
C PHE A 87 11.09 -2.95 -0.29
N ASN A 88 10.35 -2.92 -1.40
CA ASN A 88 9.56 -1.74 -1.78
C ASN A 88 8.45 -1.44 -0.76
N GLY A 89 7.80 -2.47 -0.22
CA GLY A 89 6.79 -2.30 0.84
C GLY A 89 7.38 -1.75 2.13
N ALA A 90 8.54 -2.24 2.56
CA ALA A 90 9.26 -1.74 3.73
C ALA A 90 9.72 -0.29 3.55
N LEU A 91 10.24 0.06 2.37
CA LEU A 91 10.62 1.43 2.03
C LEU A 91 9.40 2.38 2.03
N ALA A 92 8.28 1.94 1.46
CA ALA A 92 7.02 2.69 1.48
C ALA A 92 6.51 2.91 2.91
N ALA A 93 6.57 1.88 3.76
CA ALA A 93 6.18 1.99 5.17
C ALA A 93 7.09 2.97 5.95
N ALA A 94 8.40 2.96 5.70
CA ALA A 94 9.34 3.91 6.29
C ALA A 94 9.05 5.35 5.83
N ALA A 95 8.83 5.56 4.53
CA ALA A 95 8.49 6.86 3.97
C ALA A 95 7.16 7.40 4.53
N MET A 96 6.16 6.53 4.70
CA MET A 96 4.86 6.92 5.23
C MET A 96 4.91 7.36 6.70
N ASN A 97 5.73 6.70 7.54
CA ASN A 97 5.94 7.14 8.93
C ASN A 97 6.55 8.54 9.01
N LEU A 98 7.53 8.84 8.14
CA LEU A 98 8.14 10.17 8.07
C LEU A 98 7.12 11.23 7.61
N PHE A 99 6.31 10.90 6.61
CA PHE A 99 5.28 11.80 6.08
C PHE A 99 4.17 12.09 7.11
N ASN A 100 3.73 11.08 7.86
CA ASN A 100 2.73 11.25 8.91
C ASN A 100 3.24 12.15 10.04
N GLY A 101 4.50 12.00 10.45
CA GLY A 101 5.14 12.89 11.41
C GLY A 101 5.25 14.33 10.93
N ALA A 102 5.61 14.54 9.66
CA ALA A 102 5.67 15.86 9.06
C ALA A 102 4.29 16.56 9.00
N LEU A 103 3.24 15.80 8.64
CA LEU A 103 1.87 16.32 8.61
C LEU A 103 1.36 16.68 10.02
N ALA A 104 1.64 15.84 11.02
CA ALA A 104 1.29 16.11 12.41
C ALA A 104 2.01 17.36 12.94
N ALA A 105 3.29 17.53 12.62
CA ALA A 105 4.06 18.72 12.99
C ALA A 105 3.52 19.99 12.31
N ALA A 106 3.16 19.92 11.03
CA ALA A 106 2.54 21.04 10.32
C ALA A 106 1.19 21.42 10.94
N ALA A 107 0.35 20.44 11.26
CA ALA A 107 -0.93 20.69 11.92
C ALA A 107 -0.75 21.34 13.31
N ALA A 108 0.19 20.84 14.11
CA ALA A 108 0.52 21.43 15.42
C ALA A 108 1.04 22.88 15.30
N TYR A 109 1.88 23.16 14.30
CA TYR A 109 2.37 24.52 14.04
C TYR A 109 1.26 25.48 13.62
N VAL A 110 0.35 25.05 12.75
CA VAL A 110 -0.79 25.85 12.30
C VAL A 110 -1.75 26.15 13.46
N LEU A 111 -2.05 25.14 14.29
CA LEU A 111 -2.88 25.31 15.48
C LEU A 111 -2.20 26.25 16.48
N GLY A 112 -0.91 26.09 16.73
CA GLY A 112 -0.14 26.97 17.60
C GLY A 112 -0.09 28.43 17.10
N TRP A 113 0.13 28.63 15.81
CA TRP A 113 0.10 29.96 15.19
C TRP A 113 -1.29 30.60 15.28
N THR A 114 -2.34 29.83 15.02
CA THR A 114 -3.73 30.31 15.09
C THR A 114 -4.12 30.67 16.53
N LEU A 115 -3.78 29.83 17.51
CA LEU A 115 -4.00 30.13 18.93
C LEU A 115 -3.26 31.40 19.34
N ARG A 116 -1.99 31.53 18.96
CA ARG A 116 -1.19 32.72 19.23
C ARG A 116 -1.82 34.00 18.68
N ASN A 117 -2.34 33.94 17.45
CA ASN A 117 -2.95 35.09 16.78
C ASN A 117 -4.32 35.48 17.36
N ILE A 118 -5.05 34.52 17.96
CA ILE A 118 -6.38 34.75 18.57
C ILE A 118 -6.26 35.16 20.05
N THR A 119 -5.34 34.57 20.81
CA THR A 119 -5.18 34.86 22.24
C THR A 119 -4.22 36.01 22.53
N GLY A 120 -3.51 36.54 21.51
CA GLY A 120 -2.69 37.74 21.63
C GLY A 120 -1.41 37.57 22.44
N LEU A 121 -0.86 36.34 22.49
CA LEU A 121 0.43 36.01 23.12
C LEU A 121 1.64 36.23 22.20
#